data_AF-A0A9W8MGG4-F1
#
_entry.id   AF-A0A9W8MGG4-F1
#
_cell.length_a   1.000
_cell.length_b   1.000
_cell.length_c   1.000
_cell.angle_alpha   90.00
_cell.angle_beta   90.00
_cell.angle_gamma   90.00
#
_symmetry.space_group_name_H-M   'P 1'
#
loop_
_entity.id
_entity.type
_entity.pdbx_description
1 polymer ?
#
loop_
_entity_poly.entity_id
_entity_poly.type
_entity_poly.pdbx_seq_one_letter_code
_entity_poly.pdbx_strand_id
1 'polypeptide(L)'
;MTTGRSVRSSHHIFCCLSSAMPSHTPASALVKLYFALRGAPWNFTRWQEITDVHHGLNPEKDEHLPPQLTRDEVTSILSYFSQYAALGSEDAKIKFASKARKKGKDSVPGRGFWTTWVNKRYNTRWKINGRIAKIFSSLGIHPEQITAEIRESTPPSSASYLPIALDIIGRDIFGPEALDSNQMLLMRLREPALILAQRAWVLECRSIIPRRVKVEKMREKAETLLSGLSL
;
A
#
# COMPACT_ATOMS: atom_id res chain seq x y z
N MET A 1 -45.15 31.24 23.53
CA MET A 1 -44.86 30.71 22.18
C MET A 1 -43.42 31.06 21.87
N THR A 2 -42.52 30.12 22.11
CA THR A 2 -41.08 30.38 22.14
C THR A 2 -40.41 29.40 21.19
N THR A 3 -39.61 29.95 20.29
CA THR A 3 -38.87 29.28 19.22
C THR A 3 -37.87 28.26 19.74
N GLY A 4 -37.95 27.03 19.22
CA GLY A 4 -36.99 25.96 19.48
C GLY A 4 -36.39 25.41 18.19
N ARG A 5 -35.36 26.07 17.65
CA ARG A 5 -34.37 25.42 16.77
C ARG A 5 -33.27 24.86 17.66
N SER A 6 -33.02 23.55 17.58
CA SER A 6 -31.77 22.95 18.08
C SER A 6 -31.40 21.77 17.18
N VAL A 7 -30.59 22.05 16.15
CA VAL A 7 -29.15 21.77 16.02
C VAL A 7 -28.88 20.39 15.43
N ARG A 8 -28.61 20.40 14.12
CA ARG A 8 -27.90 19.35 13.39
C ARG A 8 -26.52 19.14 14.04
N SER A 9 -26.25 17.94 14.55
CA SER A 9 -24.89 17.51 14.87
C SER A 9 -24.60 16.19 14.14
N SER A 10 -24.01 16.30 12.95
CA SER A 10 -23.45 15.18 12.20
C SER A 10 -22.39 15.71 11.24
N HIS A 11 -21.44 16.50 11.74
CA HIS A 11 -20.32 17.04 10.97
C HIS A 11 -19.07 17.13 11.86
N HIS A 12 -18.62 16.04 12.49
CA HIS A 12 -17.30 16.02 13.15
C HIS A 12 -16.67 14.62 13.28
N ILE A 13 -16.89 13.71 12.32
CA ILE A 13 -16.13 12.45 12.22
C ILE A 13 -15.34 12.45 10.91
N PHE A 14 -14.41 13.39 10.76
CA PHE A 14 -13.46 13.35 9.64
C PHE A 14 -12.05 13.83 10.02
N CYS A 15 -11.80 14.12 11.30
CA CYS A 15 -10.57 14.75 11.73
C CYS A 15 -9.90 13.94 12.84
N CYS A 16 -9.41 12.74 12.49
CA CYS A 16 -8.34 12.03 13.20
C CYS A 16 -7.68 11.00 12.26
N LEU A 17 -7.37 11.40 11.02
CA LEU A 17 -6.20 10.87 10.34
C LEU A 17 -5.02 11.59 11.00
N SER A 18 -4.49 11.05 12.11
CA SER A 18 -3.27 11.55 12.74
C SER A 18 -2.26 11.90 11.67
N SER A 19 -1.92 13.20 11.56
CA SER A 19 -0.92 13.78 10.67
C SER A 19 -0.85 13.08 9.30
N ALA A 20 -1.43 13.69 8.26
CA ALA A 20 -1.13 13.30 6.90
C ALA A 20 0.36 13.57 6.59
N MET A 21 1.25 12.70 7.10
CA MET A 21 2.61 12.58 6.61
C MET A 21 2.48 12.41 5.10
N PRO A 22 3.21 13.20 4.30
CA PRO A 22 3.27 13.00 2.85
C PRO A 22 3.57 11.52 2.57
N SER A 23 2.53 10.75 2.24
CA SER A 23 2.66 9.30 2.24
C SER A 23 3.27 8.89 0.92
N HIS A 24 4.42 8.24 0.99
CA HIS A 24 5.00 7.54 -0.13
C HIS A 24 3.94 6.65 -0.81
N THR A 25 3.95 6.67 -2.14
CA THR A 25 3.11 5.78 -2.94
C THR A 25 3.78 4.40 -3.05
N PRO A 26 3.03 3.33 -3.36
CA PRO A 26 3.63 2.03 -3.68
C PRO A 26 4.73 2.13 -4.74
N ALA A 27 4.52 2.96 -5.77
CA ALA A 27 5.51 3.21 -6.80
C ALA A 27 6.83 3.75 -6.22
N SER A 28 6.76 4.74 -5.31
CA SER A 28 7.97 5.29 -4.67
C SER A 28 8.65 4.32 -3.70
N ALA A 29 7.88 3.49 -2.99
CA ALA A 29 8.43 2.44 -2.12
C ALA A 29 9.23 1.40 -2.93
N LEU A 30 8.75 1.04 -4.13
CA LEU A 30 9.47 0.14 -5.03
C LEU A 30 10.73 0.77 -5.62
N VAL A 31 10.78 2.09 -5.84
CA VAL A 31 12.04 2.78 -6.19
C VAL A 31 13.03 2.69 -5.05
N LYS A 32 12.58 2.90 -3.79
CA LYS A 32 13.45 2.72 -2.61
C LYS A 32 13.98 1.30 -2.50
N LEU A 33 13.15 0.28 -2.72
CA LEU A 33 13.60 -1.12 -2.73
C LEU A 33 14.66 -1.39 -3.80
N TYR A 34 14.49 -0.81 -4.99
CA TYR A 34 15.45 -0.93 -6.09
C TYR A 34 16.88 -0.50 -5.70
N PHE A 35 17.00 0.56 -4.89
CA PHE A 35 18.30 1.05 -4.42
C PHE A 35 18.75 0.46 -3.07
N ALA A 36 17.85 -0.17 -2.31
CA ALA A 36 18.17 -0.70 -0.98
C ALA A 36 19.16 -1.87 -1.05
N LEU A 37 18.98 -2.75 -2.02
CA LEU A 37 19.87 -3.88 -2.28
C LEU A 37 19.94 -4.12 -3.79
N ARG A 38 21.14 -4.45 -4.30
CA ARG A 38 21.35 -4.68 -5.73
C ARG A 38 20.42 -5.78 -6.23
N GLY A 39 19.60 -5.46 -7.23
CA GLY A 39 18.65 -6.37 -7.83
C GLY A 39 17.32 -6.51 -7.08
N ALA A 40 17.22 -6.01 -5.85
CA ALA A 40 16.01 -6.16 -5.06
C ALA A 40 14.86 -5.27 -5.56
N PRO A 41 13.60 -5.65 -5.29
CA PRO A 41 13.18 -7.00 -4.92
C PRO A 41 13.10 -7.93 -6.14
N TRP A 42 13.51 -7.47 -7.32
CA TRP A 42 13.27 -8.12 -8.62
C TRP A 42 14.04 -9.41 -8.86
N ASN A 43 15.08 -9.68 -8.07
CA ASN A 43 15.82 -10.94 -8.07
C ASN A 43 15.41 -11.89 -6.94
N PHE A 44 14.44 -11.51 -6.10
CA PHE A 44 13.97 -12.38 -5.03
C PHE A 44 12.92 -13.35 -5.57
N THR A 45 13.10 -14.65 -5.37
CA THR A 45 12.23 -15.69 -5.92
C THR A 45 10.78 -15.46 -5.56
N ARG A 46 10.49 -15.16 -4.29
CA ARG A 46 9.12 -14.90 -3.84
C ARG A 46 8.49 -13.68 -4.51
N TRP A 47 9.27 -12.63 -4.74
CA TRP A 47 8.79 -11.45 -5.44
C TRP A 47 8.50 -11.74 -6.92
N GLN A 48 9.34 -12.55 -7.57
CA GLN A 48 9.15 -12.99 -8.95
C GLN A 48 7.89 -13.84 -9.10
N GLU A 49 7.63 -14.78 -8.17
CA GLU A 49 6.38 -15.55 -8.12
C GLU A 49 5.13 -14.66 -8.02
N ILE A 50 5.18 -13.62 -7.19
CA ILE A 50 4.06 -12.71 -6.98
C ILE A 50 3.85 -11.79 -8.18
N THR A 51 4.94 -11.32 -8.78
CA THR A 51 4.89 -10.26 -9.80
C THR A 51 4.89 -10.76 -11.23
N ASP A 52 5.33 -12.00 -11.44
CA ASP A 52 5.61 -12.62 -12.73
C ASP A 52 6.67 -11.84 -13.54
N VAL A 53 7.68 -11.30 -12.85
CA VAL A 53 8.81 -10.55 -13.43
C VAL A 53 10.11 -11.27 -13.06
N HIS A 54 10.56 -12.19 -13.93
CA HIS A 54 11.64 -13.13 -13.59
C HIS A 54 13.06 -12.64 -13.91
N HIS A 55 13.21 -11.64 -14.77
CA HIS A 55 14.52 -11.22 -15.29
C HIS A 55 14.93 -9.80 -14.84
N GLY A 56 14.37 -9.33 -13.73
CA GLY A 56 14.61 -7.98 -13.25
C GLY A 56 13.85 -6.91 -14.05
N LEU A 57 14.17 -5.64 -13.78
CA LEU A 57 13.59 -4.51 -14.51
C LEU A 57 14.32 -4.18 -15.82
N ASN A 58 15.59 -4.56 -15.96
CA ASN A 58 16.42 -4.20 -17.11
C ASN A 58 17.24 -5.41 -17.61
N PRO A 59 16.58 -6.46 -18.13
CA PRO A 59 17.26 -7.59 -18.74
C PRO A 59 17.92 -7.19 -20.06
N GLU A 60 18.92 -7.94 -20.53
CA GLU A 60 19.58 -7.65 -21.80
C GLU A 60 18.67 -7.84 -23.01
N LYS A 61 17.84 -8.89 -22.99
CA LYS A 61 16.93 -9.22 -24.10
C LYS A 61 15.54 -8.62 -23.90
N ASP A 62 14.95 -8.13 -24.99
CA ASP A 62 13.63 -7.50 -24.97
C ASP A 62 12.50 -8.49 -24.64
N GLU A 63 12.65 -9.76 -25.00
CA GLU A 63 11.70 -10.84 -24.66
C GLU A 63 11.54 -11.06 -23.14
N HIS A 64 12.51 -10.59 -22.35
CA HIS A 64 12.53 -10.74 -20.91
C HIS A 64 12.03 -9.49 -20.17
N LEU A 65 11.69 -8.41 -20.90
CA LEU A 65 11.24 -7.16 -20.31
C LEU A 65 10.00 -7.38 -19.41
N PRO A 66 9.83 -6.55 -18.36
CA PRO A 66 8.64 -6.64 -17.54
C PRO A 66 7.37 -6.51 -18.42
N PRO A 67 6.29 -7.26 -18.11
CA PRO A 67 5.14 -7.35 -19.00
C PRO A 67 4.57 -5.97 -19.35
N GLN A 68 4.31 -5.73 -20.65
CA GLN A 68 3.74 -4.49 -21.17
C GLN A 68 4.62 -3.25 -20.94
N LEU A 69 5.95 -3.42 -20.90
CA LEU A 69 6.90 -2.32 -21.02
C LEU A 69 7.79 -2.52 -22.25
N THR A 70 8.10 -1.43 -22.93
CA THR A 70 9.11 -1.41 -24.00
C THR A 70 10.49 -1.08 -23.42
N ARG A 71 11.55 -1.31 -24.21
CA ARG A 71 12.93 -0.95 -23.85
C ARG A 71 13.08 0.55 -23.56
N ASP A 72 12.44 1.39 -24.37
CA ASP A 72 12.48 2.86 -24.22
C ASP A 72 11.77 3.32 -22.94
N GLU A 73 10.65 2.68 -22.60
CA GLU A 73 9.92 2.93 -21.36
C GLU A 73 10.77 2.52 -20.15
N VAL A 74 11.40 1.34 -20.18
CA VAL A 74 12.32 0.89 -19.12
C VAL A 74 13.49 1.85 -18.96
N THR A 75 14.12 2.27 -20.06
CA THR A 75 15.23 3.23 -20.04
C THR A 75 14.79 4.56 -19.41
N SER A 76 13.60 5.04 -19.77
CA SER A 76 13.00 6.24 -19.18
C SER A 76 12.73 6.07 -17.69
N ILE A 77 12.21 4.91 -17.25
CA ILE A 77 11.98 4.57 -15.85
C ILE A 77 13.28 4.57 -15.05
N LEU A 78 14.34 3.96 -15.57
CA LEU A 78 15.66 3.94 -14.91
C LEU A 78 16.26 5.34 -14.79
N SER A 79 16.11 6.19 -15.83
CA SER A 79 16.49 7.61 -15.74
C SER A 79 15.72 8.33 -14.63
N TYR A 80 14.42 8.07 -14.49
CA TYR A 80 13.62 8.57 -13.37
C TYR A 80 14.13 8.07 -12.02
N PHE A 81 14.51 6.79 -11.90
CA PHE A 81 15.05 6.23 -10.66
C PHE A 81 16.35 6.93 -10.25
N SER A 82 17.27 7.14 -11.18
CA SER A 82 18.51 7.87 -10.93
C SER A 82 18.25 9.30 -10.47
N GLN A 83 17.33 10.01 -11.11
CA GLN A 83 16.91 11.36 -10.69
C GLN A 83 16.26 11.36 -9.31
N TYR A 84 15.45 10.34 -8.99
CA TYR A 84 14.82 10.18 -7.67
C TYR A 84 15.87 9.93 -6.58
N ALA A 85 16.85 9.07 -6.84
CA ALA A 85 17.91 8.75 -5.89
C ALA A 85 18.86 9.93 -5.64
N ALA A 86 19.08 10.79 -6.64
CA ALA A 86 19.92 11.99 -6.53
C ALA A 86 19.32 13.08 -5.61
N LEU A 87 18.05 12.97 -5.21
CA LEU A 87 17.42 13.92 -4.30
C LEU A 87 17.91 13.71 -2.87
N GLY A 88 18.42 14.77 -2.24
CA GLY A 88 19.05 14.71 -0.92
C GLY A 88 18.08 14.59 0.27
N SER A 89 16.79 14.88 0.11
CA SER A 89 15.81 14.81 1.22
C SER A 89 14.59 13.96 0.88
N GLU A 90 14.02 13.32 1.89
CA GLU A 90 12.82 12.49 1.75
C GLU A 90 11.60 13.31 1.31
N ASP A 91 11.43 14.52 1.83
CA ASP A 91 10.38 15.43 1.38
C ASP A 91 10.51 15.79 -0.11
N ALA A 92 11.74 15.99 -0.60
CA ALA A 92 11.98 16.25 -2.01
C ALA A 92 11.61 15.03 -2.86
N LYS A 93 11.98 13.82 -2.41
CA LYS A 93 11.60 12.56 -3.06
C LYS A 93 10.10 12.36 -3.11
N ILE A 94 9.39 12.62 -2.01
CA ILE A 94 7.93 12.50 -1.95
C ILE A 94 7.27 13.50 -2.90
N LYS A 95 7.71 14.77 -2.89
CA LYS A 95 7.22 15.80 -3.83
C LYS A 95 7.54 15.45 -5.29
N PHE A 96 8.70 14.88 -5.55
CA PHE A 96 9.12 14.49 -6.90
C PHE A 96 8.31 13.32 -7.45
N ALA A 97 7.99 12.33 -6.61
CA ALA A 97 7.14 11.21 -6.97
C ALA A 97 5.64 11.58 -7.07
N SER A 98 5.17 12.55 -6.28
CA SER A 98 3.74 12.94 -6.23
C SER A 98 3.32 13.96 -7.29
N LYS A 99 4.28 14.63 -7.96
CA LYS A 99 3.99 15.60 -9.03
C LYS A 99 3.32 14.93 -10.23
N ALA A 100 2.00 14.87 -10.22
CA ALA A 100 1.20 14.66 -11.41
C ALA A 100 1.19 15.97 -12.22
N ARG A 101 1.71 15.96 -13.46
CA ARG A 101 1.51 17.09 -14.38
C ARG A 101 0.40 16.79 -15.38
N LYS A 102 -0.30 17.85 -15.77
CA LYS A 102 -1.31 17.88 -16.84
C LYS A 102 -0.74 17.22 -18.10
N LYS A 103 -1.61 16.50 -18.84
CA LYS A 103 -1.32 15.83 -20.12
C LYS A 103 -0.33 16.64 -20.97
N GLY A 104 0.84 16.04 -21.29
CA GLY A 104 1.74 16.51 -22.34
C GLY A 104 3.00 17.27 -21.93
N LYS A 105 3.24 17.57 -20.64
CA LYS A 105 4.50 18.22 -20.18
C LYS A 105 5.03 17.62 -18.88
N ASP A 106 5.18 16.29 -18.83
CA ASP A 106 6.03 15.70 -17.80
C ASP A 106 7.50 15.91 -18.20
N SER A 107 8.26 16.62 -17.39
CA SER A 107 9.70 16.79 -17.59
C SER A 107 10.49 15.50 -17.28
N VAL A 108 9.82 14.50 -16.68
CA VAL A 108 10.41 13.22 -16.29
C VAL A 108 9.47 12.10 -16.75
N PRO A 109 9.50 11.70 -18.04
CA PRO A 109 8.54 10.77 -18.63
C PRO A 109 8.51 9.42 -17.90
N GLY A 110 9.66 8.92 -17.44
CA GLY A 110 9.78 7.66 -16.69
C GLY A 110 8.91 7.56 -15.45
N ARG A 111 8.62 8.68 -14.77
CA ARG A 111 7.74 8.69 -13.59
C ARG A 111 6.32 8.25 -13.94
N GLY A 112 5.81 8.72 -15.08
CA GLY A 112 4.47 8.41 -15.58
C GLY A 112 4.34 6.94 -15.95
N PHE A 113 5.30 6.42 -16.73
CA PHE A 113 5.37 4.99 -17.08
C PHE A 113 5.44 4.12 -15.84
N TRP A 114 6.34 4.44 -14.91
CA TRP A 114 6.52 3.68 -13.67
C TRP A 114 5.23 3.64 -12.83
N THR A 115 4.67 4.81 -12.53
CA THR A 115 3.50 4.91 -11.66
C THR A 115 2.29 4.21 -12.27
N THR A 116 2.10 4.36 -13.59
CA THR A 116 1.01 3.69 -14.31
C THR A 116 1.18 2.17 -14.29
N TRP A 117 2.39 1.69 -14.60
CA TRP A 117 2.69 0.27 -14.67
C TRP A 117 2.52 -0.42 -13.30
N VAL A 118 3.04 0.20 -12.23
CA VAL A 118 2.88 -0.28 -10.85
C VAL A 118 1.43 -0.26 -10.42
N ASN A 119 0.73 0.88 -10.54
CA ASN A 119 -0.64 1.00 -10.03
C ASN A 119 -1.61 0.02 -10.70
N LYS A 120 -1.42 -0.25 -12.01
CA LYS A 120 -2.23 -1.23 -12.75
C LYS A 120 -2.13 -2.65 -12.20
N ARG A 121 -1.00 -3.01 -11.57
CA ARG A 121 -0.69 -4.39 -11.12
C ARG A 121 -0.73 -4.57 -9.61
N TYR A 122 -0.33 -3.55 -8.86
CA TYR A 122 -0.07 -3.63 -7.42
C TYR A 122 -1.28 -4.12 -6.61
N ASN A 123 -2.47 -3.56 -6.90
CA ASN A 123 -3.70 -3.94 -6.21
C ASN A 123 -4.41 -5.15 -6.83
N THR A 124 -4.31 -5.33 -8.15
CA THR A 124 -5.13 -6.29 -8.90
C THR A 124 -4.44 -7.63 -9.07
N ARG A 125 -3.25 -7.65 -9.66
CA ARG A 125 -2.48 -8.85 -10.01
C ARG A 125 -1.61 -9.31 -8.85
N TRP A 126 -0.81 -8.40 -8.29
CA TRP A 126 0.14 -8.73 -7.22
C TRP A 126 -0.55 -8.87 -5.86
N LYS A 127 -1.65 -8.12 -5.66
CA LYS A 127 -2.49 -8.11 -4.45
C LYS A 127 -1.67 -7.85 -3.18
N ILE A 128 -0.64 -7.01 -3.25
CA ILE A 128 0.31 -6.79 -2.14
C ILE A 128 -0.41 -6.30 -0.88
N ASN A 129 -1.29 -5.30 -1.00
CA ASN A 129 -2.08 -4.81 0.14
C ASN A 129 -2.93 -5.92 0.77
N GLY A 130 -3.54 -6.78 -0.06
CA GLY A 130 -4.36 -7.89 0.44
C GLY A 130 -3.53 -8.97 1.15
N ARG A 131 -2.29 -9.23 0.69
CA ARG A 131 -1.34 -10.13 1.38
C ARG A 131 -0.97 -9.56 2.75
N ILE A 132 -0.61 -8.27 2.80
CA ILE A 132 -0.28 -7.59 4.06
C ILE A 132 -1.48 -7.58 5.02
N ALA A 133 -2.69 -7.30 4.53
CA ALA A 133 -3.90 -7.30 5.35
C ALA A 133 -4.20 -8.68 5.97
N LYS A 134 -3.91 -9.77 5.25
CA LYS A 134 -4.00 -11.13 5.81
C LYS A 134 -2.99 -11.35 6.92
N ILE A 135 -1.77 -10.84 6.78
CA ILE A 135 -0.74 -10.90 7.84
C ILE A 135 -1.24 -10.14 9.08
N PHE A 136 -1.75 -8.91 8.90
CA PHE A 136 -2.35 -8.16 10.01
C PHE A 136 -3.43 -8.95 10.72
N SER A 137 -4.32 -9.62 9.96
CA SER A 137 -5.40 -10.45 10.50
C SER A 137 -4.88 -11.65 11.28
N SER A 138 -3.85 -12.33 10.76
CA SER A 138 -3.24 -13.51 11.39
C SER A 138 -2.51 -13.19 12.69
N LEU A 139 -2.02 -11.97 12.84
CA LEU A 139 -1.34 -11.48 14.04
C LEU A 139 -2.30 -10.83 15.04
N GLY A 140 -3.60 -10.75 14.73
CA GLY A 140 -4.58 -10.04 15.56
C GLY A 140 -4.40 -8.52 15.57
N ILE A 141 -3.58 -7.96 14.67
CA ILE A 141 -3.30 -6.52 14.60
C ILE A 141 -4.06 -5.82 13.47
N HIS A 142 -5.03 -6.50 12.85
CA HIS A 142 -5.84 -5.85 11.82
C HIS A 142 -6.59 -4.66 12.44
N PRO A 143 -6.60 -3.47 11.80
CA PRO A 143 -7.25 -2.29 12.39
C PRO A 143 -8.69 -2.54 12.83
N GLU A 144 -9.46 -3.32 12.07
CA GLU A 144 -10.82 -3.70 12.43
C GLU A 144 -10.91 -4.59 13.67
N GLN A 145 -10.00 -5.56 13.84
CA GLN A 145 -9.94 -6.44 15.00
C GLN A 145 -9.62 -5.64 16.26
N ILE A 146 -8.57 -4.82 16.20
CA ILE A 146 -8.17 -3.98 17.33
C ILE A 146 -9.30 -3.02 17.70
N THR A 147 -9.89 -2.33 16.71
CA THR A 147 -11.00 -1.38 16.94
C THR A 147 -12.20 -2.06 17.61
N ALA A 148 -12.51 -3.31 17.23
CA ALA A 148 -13.58 -4.08 17.86
C ALA A 148 -13.24 -4.47 19.30
N GLU A 149 -11.98 -4.83 19.56
CA GLU A 149 -11.49 -5.23 20.89
C GLU A 149 -11.49 -4.07 21.89
N ILE A 150 -10.96 -2.90 21.49
CA ILE A 150 -10.91 -1.70 22.34
C ILE A 150 -12.25 -0.96 22.45
N ARG A 151 -13.25 -1.39 21.65
CA ARG A 151 -14.59 -0.77 21.57
C ARG A 151 -14.58 0.73 21.22
N GLU A 152 -13.58 1.17 20.48
CA GLU A 152 -13.49 2.54 19.98
C GLU A 152 -14.06 2.66 18.57
N SER A 153 -14.41 3.89 18.17
CA SER A 153 -14.85 4.19 16.80
C SER A 153 -13.70 4.57 15.88
N THR A 154 -12.55 4.95 16.45
CA THR A 154 -11.40 5.45 15.70
C THR A 154 -10.38 4.33 15.52
N PRO A 155 -9.85 4.11 14.31
CA PRO A 155 -8.81 3.12 14.10
C PRO A 155 -7.52 3.47 14.85
N PRO A 156 -6.78 2.47 15.36
CA PRO A 156 -5.54 2.72 16.08
C PRO A 156 -4.44 3.34 15.21
N SER A 157 -3.46 3.96 15.86
CA SER A 157 -2.25 4.45 15.20
C SER A 157 -1.41 3.29 14.67
N SER A 158 -1.01 3.34 13.40
CA SER A 158 -0.19 2.31 12.77
C SER A 158 1.21 2.18 13.39
N ALA A 159 1.74 3.27 13.97
CA ALA A 159 3.10 3.32 14.51
C ALA A 159 3.36 2.27 15.61
N SER A 160 2.33 1.95 16.40
CA SER A 160 2.45 0.99 17.51
C SER A 160 2.42 -0.47 17.06
N TYR A 161 1.91 -0.77 15.85
CA TYR A 161 1.62 -2.14 15.42
C TYR A 161 2.48 -2.61 14.25
N LEU A 162 2.76 -1.73 13.28
CA LEU A 162 3.48 -2.12 12.07
C LEU A 162 4.90 -2.65 12.31
N PRO A 163 5.69 -2.15 13.28
CA PRO A 163 7.02 -2.70 13.55
C PRO A 163 7.00 -4.20 13.89
N ILE A 164 5.93 -4.68 14.54
CA ILE A 164 5.77 -6.07 14.98
C ILE A 164 5.58 -7.02 13.79
N ALA A 165 4.91 -6.55 12.73
CA ALA A 165 4.61 -7.36 11.56
C ALA A 165 5.68 -7.29 10.47
N LEU A 166 6.67 -6.41 10.60
CA LEU A 166 7.53 -6.05 9.48
C LEU A 166 8.40 -7.21 8.97
N ASP A 167 8.90 -8.05 9.88
CA ASP A 167 9.71 -9.22 9.55
C ASP A 167 8.89 -10.29 8.84
N ILE A 168 7.63 -10.47 9.26
CA ILE A 168 6.68 -11.42 8.67
C ILE A 168 6.24 -10.94 7.28
N ILE A 169 5.98 -9.63 7.14
CA ILE A 169 5.71 -8.98 5.85
C ILE A 169 6.90 -9.18 4.91
N GLY A 170 8.11 -8.94 5.39
CA GLY A 170 9.34 -9.16 4.64
C GLY A 170 9.44 -10.59 4.12
N ARG A 171 9.22 -11.58 4.99
CA ARG A 171 9.22 -13.00 4.62
C ARG A 171 8.16 -13.34 3.58
N ASP A 172 6.89 -12.96 3.77
CA ASP A 172 5.80 -13.37 2.86
C ASP A 172 5.89 -12.72 1.48
N ILE A 173 6.35 -11.47 1.43
CA ILE A 173 6.40 -10.67 0.20
C ILE A 173 7.71 -10.85 -0.55
N PHE A 174 8.84 -10.84 0.16
CA PHE A 174 10.16 -10.83 -0.44
C PHE A 174 10.87 -12.17 -0.36
N GLY A 175 10.49 -13.06 0.56
CA GLY A 175 11.13 -14.37 0.71
C GLY A 175 12.35 -14.36 1.64
N PRO A 176 13.01 -15.52 1.80
CA PRO A 176 14.16 -15.68 2.70
C PRO A 176 15.36 -14.80 2.32
N GLU A 177 15.50 -14.41 1.05
CA GLU A 177 16.60 -13.55 0.56
C GLU A 177 16.56 -12.14 1.16
N ALA A 178 15.41 -11.73 1.68
CA ALA A 178 15.23 -10.45 2.36
C ALA A 178 15.51 -10.52 3.87
N LEU A 179 15.84 -11.68 4.41
CA LEU A 179 16.05 -11.90 5.84
C LEU A 179 17.53 -12.05 6.18
N ASP A 180 17.92 -11.65 7.38
CA ASP A 180 19.24 -11.92 7.95
C ASP A 180 19.31 -13.31 8.61
N SER A 181 20.46 -13.63 9.22
CA SER A 181 20.68 -14.89 9.92
C SER A 181 19.72 -15.11 11.09
N ASN A 182 19.19 -14.04 11.68
CA ASN A 182 18.25 -14.08 12.79
C ASN A 182 16.79 -14.08 12.31
N GLN A 183 16.55 -14.30 11.02
CA GLN A 183 15.22 -14.30 10.43
C GLN A 183 14.51 -12.94 10.47
N MET A 184 15.27 -11.85 10.65
CA MET A 184 14.77 -10.47 10.66
C MET A 184 14.91 -9.86 9.27
N LEU A 185 13.97 -9.00 8.87
CA LEU A 185 14.05 -8.26 7.62
C LEU A 185 15.30 -7.36 7.64
N LEU A 186 16.12 -7.50 6.59
CA LEU A 186 17.36 -6.74 6.40
C LEU A 186 17.11 -5.24 6.61
N MET A 187 17.99 -4.59 7.37
CA MET A 187 17.82 -3.19 7.79
C MET A 187 17.51 -2.24 6.63
N ARG A 188 18.19 -2.42 5.49
CA ARG A 188 18.00 -1.60 4.28
C ARG A 188 16.61 -1.74 3.64
N LEU A 189 15.91 -2.86 3.89
CA LEU A 189 14.58 -3.13 3.37
C LEU A 189 13.46 -2.70 4.32
N ARG A 190 13.77 -2.38 5.59
CA ARG A 190 12.75 -2.05 6.60
C ARG A 190 11.96 -0.81 6.26
N GLU A 191 12.63 0.29 5.91
CA GLU A 191 11.95 1.55 5.55
C GLU A 191 10.96 1.36 4.37
N PRO A 192 11.37 0.84 3.20
CA PRO A 192 10.42 0.66 2.12
C PRO A 192 9.32 -0.37 2.43
N ALA A 193 9.63 -1.45 3.16
CA ALA A 193 8.61 -2.40 3.60
C ALA A 193 7.58 -1.73 4.51
N LEU A 194 8.02 -0.84 5.40
CA LEU A 194 7.14 -0.09 6.30
C LEU A 194 6.21 0.82 5.51
N ILE A 195 6.67 1.45 4.44
CA ILE A 195 5.82 2.23 3.54
C ILE A 195 4.71 1.36 2.92
N LEU A 196 5.04 0.15 2.45
CA LEU A 196 4.02 -0.77 1.90
C LEU A 196 3.00 -1.16 2.99
N ALA A 197 3.48 -1.45 4.20
CA ALA A 197 2.65 -1.82 5.34
C ALA A 197 1.72 -0.67 5.79
N GLN A 198 2.25 0.56 5.88
CA GLN A 198 1.47 1.77 6.16
C GLN A 198 0.39 1.99 5.11
N ARG A 199 0.70 1.74 3.83
CA ARG A 199 -0.30 1.89 2.77
C ARG A 199 -1.44 0.88 2.91
N ALA A 200 -1.12 -0.38 3.20
CA ALA A 200 -2.13 -1.41 3.45
C ALA A 200 -2.99 -1.03 4.67
N TRP A 201 -2.36 -0.59 5.77
CA TRP A 201 -3.04 -0.14 6.99
C TRP A 201 -4.06 0.97 6.73
N VAL A 202 -3.67 2.02 6.01
CA VAL A 202 -4.55 3.15 5.67
C VAL A 202 -5.74 2.68 4.83
N LEU A 203 -5.55 1.73 3.91
CA LEU A 203 -6.65 1.18 3.12
C LEU A 203 -7.61 0.37 3.98
N GLU A 204 -7.10 -0.47 4.88
CA GLU A 204 -7.97 -1.23 5.79
C GLU A 204 -8.75 -0.30 6.72
N CYS A 205 -8.11 0.71 7.33
CA CYS A 205 -8.79 1.73 8.15
C CYS A 205 -9.93 2.42 7.40
N ARG A 206 -9.70 2.83 6.14
CA ARG A 206 -10.72 3.46 5.29
C ARG A 206 -11.87 2.53 4.93
N SER A 207 -11.63 1.22 4.95
CA SER A 207 -12.64 0.22 4.59
C SER A 207 -13.55 -0.19 5.75
N ILE A 208 -13.18 0.09 7.00
CA ILE A 208 -13.94 -0.34 8.20
C ILE A 208 -15.39 0.17 8.16
N ILE A 209 -15.59 1.50 8.08
CA ILE A 209 -16.95 2.08 8.12
C ILE A 209 -17.81 1.58 6.94
N PRO A 210 -17.34 1.63 5.67
CA PRO A 210 -18.10 1.07 4.55
C PRO A 210 -18.45 -0.41 4.71
N ARG A 211 -17.52 -1.24 5.23
CA ARG A 211 -17.77 -2.67 5.48
C ARG A 211 -18.83 -2.86 6.56
N ARG A 212 -18.75 -2.14 7.68
CA ARG A 212 -19.77 -2.19 8.75
C ARG A 212 -21.16 -1.80 8.23
N VAL A 213 -21.28 -0.69 7.51
CA VAL A 213 -22.55 -0.26 6.90
C VAL A 213 -23.10 -1.31 5.93
N LYS A 214 -22.22 -1.94 5.14
CA LYS A 214 -22.64 -3.00 4.22
C LYS A 214 -23.15 -4.23 4.99
N VAL A 215 -22.47 -4.64 6.04
CA VAL A 215 -22.88 -5.78 6.90
C VAL A 215 -24.23 -5.52 7.55
N GLU A 216 -24.44 -4.32 8.11
CA GLU A 216 -25.72 -3.96 8.73
C GLU A 216 -26.88 -4.02 7.74
N LYS A 217 -26.70 -3.44 6.55
CA LYS A 217 -27.70 -3.53 5.47
C LYS A 217 -27.98 -4.96 5.03
N MET A 218 -26.98 -5.85 5.07
CA MET A 218 -27.19 -7.26 4.75
C MET A 218 -27.95 -7.97 5.88
N ARG A 219 -27.71 -7.60 7.13
CA ARG A 219 -28.43 -8.10 8.31
C ARG A 219 -29.90 -7.69 8.29
N GLU A 220 -30.21 -6.41 8.09
CA GLU A 220 -31.58 -5.90 7.98
C GLU A 220 -32.38 -6.62 6.88
N LYS A 221 -31.74 -6.86 5.72
CA LYS A 221 -32.36 -7.60 4.62
C LYS A 221 -32.65 -9.06 4.99
N ALA A 222 -31.71 -9.72 5.66
CA ALA A 222 -31.88 -11.09 6.11
C ALA A 222 -33.02 -11.19 7.15
N GLU A 223 -33.08 -10.28 8.12
CA GLU A 223 -34.15 -10.21 9.12
C GLU A 223 -35.53 -9.98 8.48
N THR A 224 -35.60 -9.10 7.47
CA THR A 224 -36.83 -8.86 6.70
C THR A 224 -37.31 -10.12 5.97
N LEU A 225 -36.39 -10.84 5.31
CA LEU A 225 -36.71 -12.07 4.58
C LEU A 225 -37.17 -13.19 5.52
N LEU A 226 -36.50 -13.36 6.67
CA LEU A 226 -36.89 -14.35 7.68
C LEU A 226 -38.28 -14.07 8.25
N SER A 227 -38.57 -12.81 8.55
CA SER A 227 -39.90 -12.40 9.05
C SER A 227 -41.01 -12.63 8.03
N GLY A 228 -40.71 -12.58 6.73
CA GLY A 228 -41.64 -12.88 5.64
C GLY A 228 -41.86 -14.38 5.38
N LEU A 229 -40.99 -15.26 5.88
CA LEU A 229 -41.12 -16.72 5.79
C LEU A 229 -41.84 -17.35 6.99
N SER A 230 -42.02 -16.58 8.07
CA SER A 230 -42.74 -16.98 9.28
C SER A 230 -44.25 -16.68 9.25
N LEU A 231 -44.81 -16.46 8.06
CA LEU A 231 -46.24 -16.34 7.75
C LEU A 231 -46.65 -17.48 6.80
#